data_AF-A0A969I8R2-F1
#
_entry.id   AF-A0A969I8R2-F1
#
_cell.length_a   1.000
_cell.length_b   1.000
_cell.length_c   1.000
_cell.angle_alpha   90.00
_cell.angle_beta   90.00
_cell.angle_gamma   90.00
#
_symmetry.space_group_name_H-M   'P 1'
#
loop_
_entity.id
_entity.type
_entity.pdbx_description
1 polymer ?
#
loop_
_entity_poly.entity_id
_entity_poly.type
_entity_poly.pdbx_seq_one_letter_code
_entity_poly.pdbx_strand_id
1 'polypeptide(L)' 'MALIAEMTLAESQATVSNIMPLAPTNPQSFKLIKKEVAPWLSTEAANVAQGFAINEEYWRDNYKALAERWTAWKLA' A
#
# COMPACT_ATOMS: atom_id res chain seq x y z
N MET A 1 -3.26 -0.68 22.65
CA MET A 1 -3.59 -0.12 21.32
C MET A 1 -3.03 1.29 21.06
N ALA A 2 -2.15 1.84 21.91
CA ALA A 2 -1.64 3.21 21.73
C ALA A 2 -0.76 3.38 20.47
N LEU A 3 0.06 2.38 20.14
CA LEU A 3 0.93 2.42 18.97
C LEU A 3 0.15 2.52 17.65
N ILE A 4 -0.92 1.74 17.49
CA ILE A 4 -1.75 1.79 16.27
C ILE A 4 -2.40 3.17 16.12
N ALA A 5 -2.90 3.74 17.22
CA ALA A 5 -3.46 5.09 17.22
C ALA A 5 -2.43 6.12 16.71
N GLU A 6 -1.21 6.08 17.25
CA GLU A 6 -0.10 6.96 16.82
C GLU A 6 0.23 6.79 15.34
N MET A 7 0.33 5.55 14.85
CA MET A 7 0.65 5.24 13.45
C MET A 7 -0.44 5.69 12.46
N THR A 8 -1.68 5.87 12.91
CA THR A 8 -2.79 6.32 12.08
C THR A 8 -2.94 7.84 11.98
N LEU A 9 -2.16 8.60 12.77
CA LEU A 9 -2.13 10.06 12.68
C LEU A 9 -1.63 10.53 11.32
N ALA A 10 -2.09 11.72 10.90
CA ALA A 10 -1.79 12.25 9.58
C ALA A 10 -0.29 12.51 9.40
N GLU A 11 0.33 13.09 10.43
CA GLU A 11 1.74 13.43 10.53
C GLU A 11 2.62 12.18 10.52
N SER A 12 2.21 11.14 11.25
CA SER A 12 2.91 9.86 11.31
C SER A 12 2.98 9.20 9.94
N GLN A 13 1.84 9.10 9.26
CA GLN A 13 1.80 8.49 7.92
C GLN A 13 2.54 9.37 6.88
N ALA A 14 2.39 10.69 6.92
CA ALA A 14 3.11 11.59 6.02
C ALA A 14 4.64 11.52 6.23
N THR A 15 5.09 11.34 7.47
CA THR A 15 6.52 11.14 7.79
C THR A 15 7.05 9.89 7.08
N VAL A 16 6.31 8.78 7.16
CA VAL A 16 6.68 7.54 6.44
C VAL A 16 6.71 7.77 4.93
N SER A 17 5.64 8.33 4.35
CA SER A 17 5.54 8.60 2.91
C SER A 17 6.69 9.48 2.39
N ASN A 18 7.10 10.48 3.17
CA ASN A 18 8.18 11.40 2.79
C ASN A 18 9.59 10.80 2.89
N ILE A 19 9.77 9.69 3.61
CA ILE A 19 11.04 8.95 3.72
C ILE A 19 11.07 7.82 2.67
N MET A 20 9.97 7.10 2.55
CA MET A 20 9.78 5.99 1.61
C MET A 20 8.39 6.17 0.97
N PRO A 21 8.28 6.19 -0.37
CA PRO A 21 7.07 6.61 -1.09
C PRO A 21 5.92 5.57 -1.02
N LEU A 22 5.52 5.19 0.19
CA LEU A 22 4.33 4.43 0.47
C LEU A 22 3.15 5.40 0.57
N ALA A 23 2.09 5.14 -0.20
CA ALA A 23 0.87 5.93 -0.12
C ALA A 23 0.22 5.80 1.27
N PRO A 24 -0.14 6.91 1.94
CA PRO A 24 -0.84 6.87 3.21
C PRO A 24 -2.30 6.44 3.00
N THR A 25 -2.93 5.95 4.06
CA THR A 25 -4.36 5.64 4.09
C THR A 25 -5.19 6.76 4.74
N ASN A 26 -4.57 7.60 5.57
CA ASN A 26 -5.21 8.77 6.16
C ASN A 26 -5.29 9.91 5.12
N PRO A 27 -6.49 10.38 4.71
CA PRO A 27 -6.62 11.41 3.70
C PRO A 27 -5.97 12.76 4.07
N GLN A 28 -5.86 13.06 5.37
CA GLN A 28 -5.23 14.31 5.82
C GLN A 28 -3.70 14.30 5.61
N SER A 29 -3.08 13.12 5.55
CA SER A 29 -1.64 12.99 5.31
C SER A 29 -1.20 13.56 3.97
N PHE A 30 -2.04 13.48 2.93
CA PHE A 30 -1.71 13.99 1.59
C PHE A 30 -1.41 15.48 1.58
N LYS A 31 -1.93 16.25 2.55
CA LYS A 31 -1.62 17.70 2.70
C LYS A 31 -0.21 17.96 3.21
N LEU A 32 0.42 16.96 3.83
CA LEU A 32 1.74 17.03 4.47
C LEU A 32 2.83 16.33 3.65
N ILE A 33 2.47 15.70 2.52
CA ILE A 33 3.41 15.07 1.61
C ILE A 33 4.11 16.12 0.75
N LYS A 34 5.44 15.99 0.64
CA LYS A 34 6.26 16.84 -0.21
C LYS A 34 5.87 16.68 -1.67
N LYS A 35 5.82 17.79 -2.43
CA LYS A 35 5.34 17.78 -3.82
C LYS A 35 6.15 16.87 -4.73
N GLU A 36 7.45 16.76 -4.47
CA GLU A 36 8.37 15.89 -5.20
C GLU A 36 8.15 14.39 -4.92
N VAL A 37 7.50 14.04 -3.81
CA VAL A 37 7.17 12.66 -3.43
C VAL A 37 5.85 12.21 -4.05
N ALA A 38 4.88 13.12 -4.19
CA ALA A 38 3.53 12.79 -4.67
C ALA A 38 3.52 11.95 -5.97
N PRO A 39 4.31 12.27 -7.02
CA PRO A 39 4.34 11.48 -8.27
C PRO A 39 4.77 10.02 -8.10
N TRP A 40 5.38 9.65 -6.98
CA TRP A 40 5.85 8.28 -6.71
C TRP A 40 4.83 7.43 -5.94
N LEU A 41 3.75 8.02 -5.45
CA LEU A 41 2.74 7.30 -4.67
C LEU A 41 1.89 6.42 -5.57
N SER A 42 1.59 5.20 -5.11
CA SER A 42 0.72 4.28 -5.85
C SER A 42 -0.70 4.80 -6.06
N THR A 43 -1.15 5.79 -5.26
CA THR A 43 -2.46 6.43 -5.35
C THR A 43 -2.50 7.64 -6.29
N GLU A 44 -1.36 8.08 -6.84
CA GLU A 44 -1.38 9.13 -7.86
C GLU A 44 -2.10 8.66 -9.12
N ALA A 45 -2.92 9.52 -9.72
CA ALA A 45 -3.81 9.16 -10.81
C ALA A 45 -3.05 8.59 -12.02
N ALA A 46 -1.88 9.15 -12.33
CA ALA A 46 -1.01 8.67 -13.39
C ALA A 46 -0.46 7.26 -13.11
N ASN A 47 -0.23 6.89 -11.85
CA ASN A 47 0.28 5.58 -11.45
C ASN A 47 -0.87 4.56 -11.38
N VAL A 48 -2.02 4.96 -10.84
CA VAL A 48 -3.24 4.12 -10.80
C VAL A 48 -3.65 3.71 -12.21
N ALA A 49 -3.58 4.61 -13.19
CA ALA A 49 -3.93 4.33 -14.58
C ALA A 49 -3.04 3.28 -15.26
N GLN A 50 -1.86 2.99 -14.70
CA GLN A 50 -0.89 2.04 -15.28
C GLN A 50 -0.94 0.65 -14.62
N GLY A 51 -1.76 0.46 -13.59
CA GLY A 51 -1.81 -0.77 -12.82
C GLY A 51 -3.23 -1.22 -12.50
N PHE A 52 -3.33 -2.13 -11.54
CA PHE A 52 -4.61 -2.58 -10.99
C PHE A 52 -4.49 -2.70 -9.48
N ALA A 53 -5.60 -2.45 -8.79
CA ALA A 53 -5.70 -2.73 -7.37
C ALA A 53 -5.80 -4.24 -7.15
N ILE A 54 -5.12 -4.74 -6.11
CA ILE A 54 -5.25 -6.14 -5.70
C ILE A 54 -6.68 -6.37 -5.19
N ASN A 55 -7.35 -7.39 -5.73
CA ASN A 55 -8.67 -7.80 -5.22
C ASN A 55 -8.50 -8.68 -3.97
N GLU A 56 -8.72 -8.08 -2.81
CA GLU A 56 -8.57 -8.74 -1.51
C GLU A 56 -9.54 -9.91 -1.32
N GLU A 57 -10.76 -9.82 -1.86
CA GLU A 57 -11.78 -10.88 -1.74
C GLU A 57 -11.37 -12.12 -2.53
N TYR A 58 -10.94 -11.92 -3.78
CA TYR A 58 -10.43 -13.01 -4.61
C TYR A 58 -9.24 -13.70 -3.93
N TRP A 59 -8.30 -12.92 -3.39
CA TRP A 59 -7.15 -13.49 -2.70
C TRP A 59 -7.55 -14.22 -1.42
N ARG A 60 -8.42 -13.65 -0.57
CA ARG A 60 -8.93 -14.33 0.62
C ARG A 60 -9.52 -15.70 0.28
N ASP A 61 -10.30 -15.79 -0.79
CA ASP A 61 -11.04 -16.99 -1.15
C ASP A 61 -10.16 -18.04 -1.87
N ASN A 62 -9.05 -17.62 -2.50
CA ASN A 62 -8.22 -18.49 -3.35
C ASN A 62 -6.77 -18.69 -2.87
N TYR A 63 -6.28 -17.91 -1.90
CA TYR A 63 -4.86 -17.85 -1.54
C TYR A 63 -4.28 -19.22 -1.20
N LYS A 64 -5.00 -20.04 -0.41
CA LYS A 64 -4.51 -21.36 0.00
C LYS A 64 -4.18 -22.26 -1.20
N ALA A 65 -5.14 -22.44 -2.10
CA ALA A 65 -4.97 -23.30 -3.28
C ALA A 65 -3.88 -22.78 -4.22
N LEU A 66 -3.79 -21.45 -4.38
CA LEU A 66 -2.75 -20.83 -5.20
C LEU A 66 -1.35 -20.98 -4.57
N ALA A 67 -1.22 -20.82 -3.26
CA ALA A 67 0.04 -20.95 -2.55
C ALA A 67 0.61 -22.39 -2.59
N GLU A 68 -0.25 -23.40 -2.48
CA GLU A 68 0.14 -24.82 -2.63
C GLU A 68 0.67 -25.10 -4.04
N ARG A 69 -0.05 -24.63 -5.07
CA ARG A 69 0.40 -24.76 -6.48
C ARG A 69 1.71 -24.02 -6.74
N TRP A 70 1.85 -22.80 -6.23
CA TRP A 70 3.07 -22.02 -6.35
C TRP A 70 4.27 -22.72 -5.69
N THR A 71 4.06 -23.32 -4.52
CA THR A 71 5.09 -24.07 -3.80
C THR A 71 5.53 -25.31 -4.58
N ALA A 72 4.58 -26.08 -5.10
CA ALA A 72 4.88 -27.25 -5.93
C ALA A 72 5.67 -26.86 -7.20
N TRP A 73 5.32 -25.74 -7.83
CA TRP A 73 6.02 -25.26 -9.02
C TRP A 73 7.47 -24.83 -8.75
N LYS A 74 7.75 -24.13 -7.64
CA LYS A 74 9.12 -23.68 -7.31
C LYS A 74 10.10 -24.81 -6.97
N LEU A 75 9.59 -25.98 -6.61
CA LEU A 75 10.39 -27.15 -6.23
C LEU A 75 10.65 -28.11 -7.41
N ALA A 76 10.13 -27.79 -8.59
CA ALA A 76 10.40 -28.48 -9.86
C ALA A 76 11.58 -27.84 -10.58
#